data_AF-A0A1S0U5D1-F1
#
_entry.id   AF-A0A1S0U5D1-F1
#
_cell.length_a   1.000
_cell.length_b   1.000
_cell.length_c   1.000
_cell.angle_alpha   90.00
_cell.angle_beta   90.00
_cell.angle_gamma   90.00
#
_symmetry.space_group_name_H-M   'P 1'
#
loop_
_entity.id
_entity.type
_entity.pdbx_description
1 polymer ?
#
loop_
_entity_poly.entity_id
_entity_poly.type
_entity_poly.pdbx_seq_one_letter_code
_entity_poly.pdbx_strand_id
1 'polypeptide(L)'
;MNIAEYLSSSHPDDLRYRLSIAYAVCVLEQQNQVATHIDAVRNQFFLTWRSDEEFVRRFLMFGNSDGIYFARQKDFTCTLVPGLCRIIQSGKGLIILRQILEISGSNHTSKKEPLLMALALCARYKVCDTQSKKKLPWETTEEGEKLLPDAVCRDIRPVMEKAYQGCLQKVALFAVHKVCITPTHLFTFIKYCKVVSKESGLKKDSNGWGRALRATVIKWYYNHTPNRLAVIVTKYRHRICYSHRDLFCLSHIHPKQSFPPEYNYWHHQNDYENIFKHVTRGRKDRKRRQELSPKGQSKRGRLDPEEAEQVRKNLEELNLKRAGEIEAPEGVEGTANPVIGGTEYIDAFDRLQDLTSANVDEAVMLILQYGKYLFY
;
A
#
# COMPACT_ATOMS: atom_id res chain seq x y z
N MET A 1 -15.19 16.85 -2.92
CA MET A 1 -13.72 16.76 -2.86
C MET A 1 -13.16 16.79 -4.28
N ASN A 2 -12.32 17.77 -4.63
CA ASN A 2 -11.64 17.77 -5.93
C ASN A 2 -10.51 16.72 -5.90
N ILE A 3 -10.71 15.61 -6.61
CA ILE A 3 -9.79 14.46 -6.58
C ILE A 3 -8.42 14.85 -7.14
N ALA A 4 -8.39 15.62 -8.23
CA ALA A 4 -7.14 16.00 -8.90
C ALA A 4 -6.27 16.88 -7.98
N GLU A 5 -6.88 17.85 -7.31
CA GLU A 5 -6.20 18.72 -6.37
C GLU A 5 -5.70 17.96 -5.13
N TYR A 6 -6.56 17.10 -4.56
CA TYR A 6 -6.17 16.30 -3.40
C TYR A 6 -5.00 15.35 -3.70
N LEU A 7 -4.99 14.69 -4.85
CA LEU A 7 -3.88 13.83 -5.26
C LEU A 7 -2.61 14.65 -5.56
N SER A 8 -2.77 15.82 -6.16
CA SER A 8 -1.66 16.74 -6.47
C SER A 8 -0.95 17.25 -5.22
N SER A 9 -1.67 17.39 -4.10
CA SER A 9 -1.07 17.82 -2.82
C SER A 9 0.02 16.90 -2.27
N SER A 10 0.10 15.63 -2.73
CA SER A 10 1.20 14.72 -2.36
C SER A 10 2.53 15.03 -3.05
N HIS A 11 2.50 15.79 -4.14
CA HIS A 11 3.67 16.07 -4.97
C HIS A 11 3.64 17.53 -5.46
N PRO A 12 3.94 18.49 -4.57
CA PRO A 12 4.00 19.91 -4.95
C PRO A 12 5.06 20.18 -6.02
N ASP A 13 6.19 19.46 -5.97
CA ASP A 13 7.41 19.75 -6.75
C ASP A 13 7.35 19.34 -8.23
N ASP A 14 6.40 18.48 -8.63
CA ASP A 14 6.37 17.87 -9.97
C ASP A 14 5.13 18.29 -10.77
N LEU A 15 5.27 19.41 -11.50
CA LEU A 15 4.19 19.98 -12.32
C LEU A 15 3.68 19.00 -13.40
N ARG A 16 4.59 18.25 -14.05
CA ARG A 16 4.21 17.28 -15.09
C ARG A 16 3.33 16.18 -14.52
N TYR A 17 3.64 15.73 -13.30
CA TYR A 17 2.85 14.74 -12.60
C TYR A 17 1.46 15.28 -12.22
N ARG A 18 1.36 16.53 -11.77
CA ARG A 18 0.08 17.20 -11.49
C ARG A 18 -0.81 17.33 -12.72
N LEU A 19 -0.24 17.74 -13.85
CA LEU A 19 -0.97 17.80 -15.13
C LEU A 19 -1.46 16.42 -15.58
N SER A 20 -0.62 15.38 -15.39
CA SER A 20 -0.99 13.99 -15.68
C SER A 20 -2.15 13.49 -14.79
N ILE A 21 -2.17 13.86 -13.51
CA ILE A 21 -3.30 13.59 -12.61
C ILE A 21 -4.57 14.26 -13.13
N ALA A 22 -4.51 15.57 -13.40
CA ALA A 22 -5.67 16.35 -13.82
C ALA A 22 -6.27 15.82 -15.13
N TYR A 23 -5.42 15.51 -16.11
CA TYR A 23 -5.85 14.88 -17.36
C TYR A 23 -6.54 13.53 -17.13
N ALA A 24 -5.94 12.65 -16.32
CA ALA A 24 -6.50 11.33 -16.09
C ALA A 24 -7.84 11.39 -15.34
N VAL A 25 -8.00 12.30 -14.37
CA VAL A 25 -9.27 12.51 -13.65
C VAL A 25 -10.34 13.06 -14.59
N CYS A 26 -10.00 14.04 -15.43
CA CYS A 26 -10.93 14.63 -16.39
C CYS A 26 -11.50 13.57 -17.36
N VAL A 27 -10.64 12.70 -17.91
CA VAL A 27 -11.08 11.60 -18.79
C VAL A 27 -12.02 10.63 -18.06
N LEU A 28 -11.75 10.32 -16.79
CA LEU A 28 -12.62 9.43 -16.01
C LEU A 28 -13.97 10.07 -15.66
N GLU A 29 -13.99 11.37 -15.40
CA GLU A 29 -15.23 12.11 -15.14
C GLU A 29 -16.14 12.14 -16.37
N GLN A 30 -15.57 12.38 -17.56
CA GLN A 30 -16.29 12.32 -18.83
C GLN A 30 -16.90 10.92 -19.07
N GLN A 31 -16.12 9.86 -18.86
CA GLN A 31 -16.59 8.49 -19.03
C GLN A 31 -17.70 8.12 -18.02
N ASN A 32 -17.59 8.59 -16.79
CA ASN A 32 -18.63 8.37 -15.77
C ASN A 32 -19.96 9.03 -16.15
N GLN A 33 -19.94 10.25 -16.69
CA GLN A 33 -21.14 10.94 -17.17
C GLN A 33 -21.83 10.17 -18.31
N VAL A 34 -21.05 9.69 -19.28
CA VAL A 34 -21.56 8.86 -20.38
C VAL A 34 -22.20 7.57 -19.87
N ALA A 35 -21.55 6.88 -18.93
CA ALA A 35 -22.07 5.65 -18.34
C ALA A 35 -23.39 5.87 -17.59
N THR A 36 -23.51 6.96 -16.82
CA THR A 36 -24.76 7.28 -16.10
C THR A 36 -25.93 7.57 -17.03
N HIS A 37 -25.67 8.15 -18.21
CA HIS A 37 -26.70 8.39 -19.21
C HIS A 37 -27.20 7.08 -19.85
N ILE A 38 -26.32 6.10 -20.07
CA ILE A 38 -26.68 4.79 -20.63
C ILE A 38 -27.54 3.98 -19.65
N ASP A 39 -27.22 4.02 -18.36
CA ASP A 39 -27.97 3.30 -17.33
C ASP A 39 -29.38 3.85 -17.12
N ALA A 40 -29.58 5.17 -17.28
CA ALA A 40 -30.91 5.78 -17.22
C ALA A 40 -31.85 5.26 -18.33
N VAL A 41 -31.28 4.79 -19.46
CA VAL A 41 -32.02 4.23 -20.60
C VAL A 41 -32.29 2.73 -20.44
N ARG A 42 -31.41 2.00 -19.73
CA ARG A 42 -31.54 0.56 -19.45
C ARG A 42 -32.16 0.29 -18.08
N ASN A 43 -33.43 0.67 -17.92
CA ASN A 43 -34.15 0.24 -16.73
C ASN A 43 -34.59 -1.22 -16.90
N GLN A 44 -33.81 -2.18 -16.34
CA GLN A 44 -34.30 -3.55 -16.15
C GLN A 44 -33.71 -4.25 -14.91
N PHE A 45 -34.61 -4.46 -13.94
CA PHE A 45 -34.86 -5.65 -13.14
C PHE A 45 -33.71 -6.62 -12.86
N PHE A 46 -32.88 -6.32 -11.85
CA PHE A 46 -32.30 -7.34 -10.99
C PHE A 46 -32.28 -6.84 -9.54
N LEU A 47 -32.58 -7.73 -8.58
CA LEU A 47 -32.46 -7.46 -7.14
C LEU A 47 -30.97 -7.31 -6.73
N THR A 48 -30.31 -6.25 -7.19
CA THR A 48 -28.96 -5.88 -6.75
C THR A 48 -29.02 -4.55 -5.98
N TRP A 49 -28.02 -4.31 -5.14
CA TRP A 49 -27.86 -3.14 -4.25
C TRP A 49 -28.53 -1.85 -4.72
N ARG A 50 -29.14 -1.10 -3.79
CA ARG A 50 -29.86 0.18 -4.06
C ARG A 50 -29.03 1.18 -4.88
N SER A 51 -27.70 1.19 -4.70
CA SER A 51 -26.74 1.95 -5.50
C SER A 51 -25.37 1.27 -5.52
N ASP A 52 -24.64 1.39 -6.65
CA ASP A 52 -23.23 0.98 -6.75
C ASP A 52 -22.37 1.70 -5.68
N GLU A 53 -22.73 2.93 -5.31
CA GLU A 53 -22.03 3.70 -4.28
C GLU A 53 -22.17 3.07 -2.88
N GLU A 54 -23.37 2.63 -2.52
CA GLU A 54 -23.64 2.00 -1.23
C GLU A 54 -22.91 0.66 -1.13
N PHE A 55 -22.88 -0.10 -2.22
CA PHE A 55 -22.13 -1.35 -2.30
C PHE A 55 -20.65 -1.12 -2.03
N VAL A 56 -20.02 -0.18 -2.73
CA VAL A 56 -18.60 0.13 -2.55
C VAL A 56 -18.35 0.61 -1.12
N ARG A 57 -19.19 1.49 -0.57
CA ARG A 57 -19.01 2.00 0.80
C ARG A 57 -19.08 0.87 1.82
N ARG A 58 -20.07 -0.04 1.68
CA ARG A 58 -20.21 -1.21 2.54
C ARG A 58 -19.00 -2.14 2.43
N PHE A 59 -18.52 -2.40 1.21
CA PHE A 59 -17.32 -3.20 0.99
C PHE A 59 -16.08 -2.57 1.63
N LEU A 60 -15.89 -1.25 1.49
CA LEU A 60 -14.75 -0.55 2.06
C LEU A 60 -14.76 -0.53 3.60
N MET A 61 -15.94 -0.57 4.22
CA MET A 61 -16.10 -0.60 5.68
C MET A 61 -15.97 -2.01 6.26
N PHE A 62 -16.59 -3.01 5.63
CA PHE A 62 -16.76 -4.36 6.20
C PHE A 62 -15.99 -5.46 5.44
N GLY A 63 -15.56 -5.20 4.21
CA GLY A 63 -14.90 -6.18 3.34
C GLY A 63 -15.87 -7.22 2.78
N ASN A 64 -15.41 -8.47 2.68
CA ASN A 64 -16.15 -9.62 2.13
C ASN A 64 -17.13 -10.26 3.14
N SER A 65 -17.35 -9.67 4.31
CA SER A 65 -18.28 -10.24 5.28
C SER A 65 -19.72 -9.92 4.89
N ASP A 66 -20.48 -10.95 4.49
CA ASP A 66 -21.90 -10.86 4.09
C ASP A 66 -22.87 -10.57 5.25
N GLY A 67 -22.45 -9.83 6.28
CA GLY A 67 -23.33 -9.38 7.37
C GLY A 67 -24.04 -10.50 8.14
N ILE A 68 -23.49 -11.72 8.11
CA ILE A 68 -24.08 -12.85 8.84
C ILE A 68 -23.72 -12.70 10.33
N TYR A 69 -24.75 -12.76 11.19
CA TYR A 69 -24.69 -12.54 12.64
C TYR A 69 -23.71 -13.46 13.43
N PHE A 70 -23.12 -14.46 12.77
CA PHE A 70 -22.14 -15.34 13.38
C PHE A 70 -20.75 -14.68 13.38
N ALA A 71 -20.45 -14.00 14.48
CA ALA A 71 -19.15 -13.43 14.79
C ALA A 71 -18.09 -14.52 15.03
N ARG A 72 -17.65 -15.20 13.96
CA ARG A 72 -16.28 -15.69 13.88
C ARG A 72 -15.54 -14.75 12.94
N GLN A 73 -14.54 -14.07 13.48
CA GLN A 73 -13.71 -13.12 12.77
C GLN A 73 -12.98 -13.86 11.63
N LYS A 74 -13.59 -13.91 10.45
CA LYS A 74 -12.97 -14.51 9.27
C LYS A 74 -11.90 -13.54 8.78
N ASP A 75 -10.70 -14.05 8.57
CA ASP A 75 -9.63 -13.28 7.93
C ASP A 75 -10.12 -12.76 6.58
N PHE A 76 -9.73 -11.54 6.23
CA PHE A 76 -10.13 -10.94 4.96
C PHE A 76 -9.60 -11.81 3.81
N THR A 77 -10.51 -12.40 3.04
CA THR A 77 -10.16 -13.22 1.89
C THR A 77 -9.71 -12.32 0.74
N CYS A 78 -8.49 -12.54 0.29
CA CYS A 78 -7.94 -11.84 -0.87
C CYS A 78 -8.46 -12.48 -2.16
N THR A 79 -9.73 -12.29 -2.47
CA THR A 79 -10.39 -12.81 -3.68
C THR A 79 -10.90 -11.66 -4.54
N LEU A 80 -10.94 -11.85 -5.87
CA LEU A 80 -11.63 -10.92 -6.74
C LEU A 80 -13.09 -10.75 -6.32
N VAL A 81 -13.52 -9.50 -6.17
CA VAL A 81 -14.89 -9.15 -5.82
C VAL A 81 -15.68 -8.92 -7.11
N PRO A 82 -16.65 -9.78 -7.46
CA PRO A 82 -17.38 -9.66 -8.72
C PRO A 82 -18.11 -8.32 -8.86
N GLY A 83 -18.66 -7.78 -7.76
CA GLY A 83 -19.33 -6.48 -7.75
C GLY A 83 -18.41 -5.32 -8.13
N LEU A 84 -17.18 -5.28 -7.60
CA LEU A 84 -16.20 -4.26 -8.00
C LEU A 84 -15.76 -4.42 -9.45
N CYS A 85 -15.62 -5.67 -9.92
CA CYS A 85 -15.30 -5.96 -11.31
C CYS A 85 -16.40 -5.43 -12.25
N ARG A 86 -17.68 -5.62 -11.90
CA ARG A 86 -18.83 -5.10 -12.65
C ARG A 86 -18.78 -3.57 -12.76
N ILE A 87 -18.50 -2.88 -11.65
CA ILE A 87 -18.42 -1.41 -11.63
C ILE A 87 -17.28 -0.92 -12.54
N ILE A 88 -16.10 -1.54 -12.48
CA ILE A 88 -14.99 -1.18 -13.37
C ILE A 88 -15.35 -1.45 -14.84
N GLN A 89 -16.02 -2.58 -15.12
CA GLN A 89 -16.59 -2.95 -16.42
C GLN A 89 -17.81 -2.11 -16.85
N SER A 90 -18.26 -1.16 -16.05
CA SER A 90 -19.32 -0.22 -16.45
C SER A 90 -18.77 1.17 -16.75
N GLY A 91 -17.44 1.38 -16.64
CA GLY A 91 -16.83 2.71 -16.77
C GLY A 91 -16.90 3.56 -15.49
N LYS A 92 -17.55 3.07 -14.44
CA LYS A 92 -17.76 3.79 -13.16
C LYS A 92 -16.64 3.60 -12.13
N GLY A 93 -15.42 3.26 -12.57
CA GLY A 93 -14.29 3.02 -11.67
C GLY A 93 -13.88 4.23 -10.82
N LEU A 94 -14.25 5.45 -11.24
CA LEU A 94 -14.00 6.68 -10.50
C LEU A 94 -14.74 6.72 -9.15
N ILE A 95 -15.94 6.13 -9.08
CA ILE A 95 -16.74 6.07 -7.85
C ILE A 95 -15.95 5.36 -6.74
N ILE A 96 -15.28 4.26 -7.09
CA ILE A 96 -14.46 3.48 -6.18
C ILE A 96 -13.31 4.34 -5.63
N LEU A 97 -12.59 5.03 -6.51
CA LEU A 97 -11.47 5.88 -6.11
C LEU A 97 -11.90 7.06 -5.25
N ARG A 98 -13.02 7.72 -5.57
CA ARG A 98 -13.57 8.81 -4.76
C ARG A 98 -13.83 8.35 -3.34
N GLN A 99 -14.53 7.23 -3.18
CA GLN A 99 -14.85 6.70 -1.85
C GLN A 99 -13.60 6.24 -1.09
N ILE A 100 -12.63 5.62 -1.76
CA ILE A 100 -11.34 5.26 -1.15
C ILE A 100 -10.67 6.50 -0.56
N LEU A 101 -10.64 7.61 -1.29
CA LEU A 101 -9.97 8.83 -0.85
C LEU A 101 -10.73 9.53 0.29
N GLU A 102 -12.05 9.61 0.22
CA GLU A 102 -12.90 10.16 1.29
C GLU A 102 -12.74 9.37 2.60
N ILE A 103 -12.76 8.04 2.50
CA ILE A 103 -12.59 7.14 3.63
C ILE A 103 -11.16 7.18 4.17
N SER A 104 -10.17 7.34 3.29
CA SER A 104 -8.77 7.49 3.71
C SER A 104 -8.52 8.81 4.42
N GLY A 105 -9.19 9.90 4.02
CA GLY A 105 -9.03 11.21 4.66
C GLY A 105 -9.77 11.33 6.00
N SER A 106 -10.89 10.64 6.15
CA SER A 106 -11.72 10.69 7.37
C SER A 106 -11.26 9.73 8.49
N ASN A 107 -10.21 8.93 8.28
CA ASN A 107 -9.63 7.98 9.25
C ASN A 107 -10.58 6.92 9.86
N HIS A 108 -11.85 6.82 9.42
CA HIS A 108 -12.88 5.98 10.06
C HIS A 108 -12.81 4.47 9.75
N THR A 109 -11.78 3.98 9.04
CA THR A 109 -11.68 2.55 8.72
C THR A 109 -11.10 1.74 9.87
N SER A 110 -11.84 0.74 10.34
CA SER A 110 -11.32 -0.26 11.28
C SER A 110 -10.28 -1.20 10.64
N LYS A 111 -10.44 -1.53 9.35
CA LYS A 111 -9.55 -2.40 8.57
C LYS A 111 -9.14 -1.75 7.24
N LYS A 112 -7.85 -1.73 6.95
CA LYS A 112 -7.29 -1.12 5.71
C LYS A 112 -7.22 -2.11 4.55
N GLU A 113 -7.38 -3.40 4.80
CA GLU A 113 -7.29 -4.48 3.80
C GLU A 113 -8.32 -4.33 2.66
N PRO A 114 -9.63 -4.09 2.92
CA PRO A 114 -10.60 -3.92 1.84
C PRO A 114 -10.28 -2.70 0.96
N LEU A 115 -9.82 -1.62 1.59
CA LEU A 115 -9.39 -0.38 0.92
C LEU A 115 -8.24 -0.65 -0.05
N LEU A 116 -7.23 -1.39 0.40
CA LEU A 116 -6.06 -1.74 -0.41
C LEU A 116 -6.40 -2.72 -1.52
N MET A 117 -7.35 -3.64 -1.30
CA MET A 117 -7.84 -4.55 -2.32
C MET A 117 -8.60 -3.81 -3.43
N ALA A 118 -9.53 -2.92 -3.07
CA ALA A 118 -10.23 -2.09 -4.04
C ALA A 118 -9.26 -1.21 -4.85
N LEU A 119 -8.27 -0.62 -4.18
CA LEU A 119 -7.22 0.16 -4.85
C LEU A 119 -6.40 -0.71 -5.81
N ALA A 120 -6.03 -1.92 -5.41
CA ALA A 120 -5.29 -2.86 -6.25
C ALA A 120 -6.09 -3.31 -7.48
N LEU A 121 -7.41 -3.50 -7.32
CA LEU A 121 -8.31 -3.77 -8.44
C LEU A 121 -8.30 -2.60 -9.44
N CYS A 122 -8.55 -1.36 -8.99
CA CYS A 122 -8.49 -0.19 -9.88
C CYS A 122 -7.12 -0.02 -10.57
N ALA A 123 -6.02 -0.38 -9.91
CA ALA A 123 -4.68 -0.27 -10.46
C ALA A 123 -4.33 -1.36 -11.50
N ARG A 124 -4.93 -2.55 -11.41
CA ARG A 124 -4.47 -3.75 -12.13
C ARG A 124 -5.53 -4.52 -12.90
N TYR A 125 -6.80 -4.13 -12.81
CA TYR A 125 -7.89 -4.84 -13.47
C TYR A 125 -7.72 -4.85 -15.00
N LYS A 126 -7.50 -6.04 -15.58
CA LYS A 126 -7.34 -6.27 -17.03
C LYS A 126 -6.34 -5.34 -17.74
N VAL A 127 -5.37 -4.78 -17.01
CA VAL A 127 -4.43 -3.82 -17.60
C VAL A 127 -3.54 -4.53 -18.62
N CYS A 128 -3.49 -3.98 -19.83
CA CYS A 128 -2.59 -4.42 -20.88
C CYS A 128 -1.16 -3.92 -20.60
N ASP A 129 -0.20 -4.83 -20.46
CA ASP A 129 1.20 -4.43 -20.46
C ASP A 129 1.55 -3.87 -21.85
N THR A 130 2.05 -2.63 -21.90
CA THR A 130 2.48 -1.94 -23.15
C THR A 130 3.50 -2.71 -24.00
N GLN A 131 4.10 -3.79 -23.49
CA GLN A 131 5.03 -4.67 -24.20
C GLN A 131 4.33 -5.82 -24.95
N SER A 132 3.06 -6.09 -24.64
CA SER A 132 2.25 -7.08 -25.32
C SER A 132 1.73 -6.48 -26.63
N LYS A 133 2.37 -6.80 -27.77
CA LYS A 133 1.81 -6.55 -29.12
C LYS A 133 0.66 -7.49 -29.47
N LYS A 134 0.19 -8.33 -28.54
CA LYS A 134 -0.96 -9.21 -28.76
C LYS A 134 -2.20 -8.34 -28.90
N LYS A 135 -2.84 -8.39 -30.08
CA LYS A 135 -4.17 -7.83 -30.31
C LYS A 135 -5.14 -8.41 -29.29
N LEU A 136 -5.99 -7.58 -28.72
CA LEU A 136 -7.05 -8.05 -27.83
C LEU A 136 -8.01 -8.97 -28.61
N PRO A 137 -8.68 -9.95 -27.99
CA PRO A 137 -9.60 -10.87 -28.68
C PRO A 137 -10.75 -10.19 -29.46
N TRP A 138 -11.02 -8.92 -29.19
CA TRP A 138 -12.00 -8.10 -29.91
C TRP A 138 -11.37 -7.12 -30.92
N GLU A 139 -10.04 -7.10 -31.04
CA GLU A 139 -9.29 -6.35 -32.06
C GLU A 139 -8.97 -7.21 -33.30
N THR A 140 -9.28 -8.51 -33.27
CA THR A 140 -9.15 -9.40 -34.43
C THR A 140 -10.38 -9.30 -35.33
N THR A 141 -10.13 -9.12 -36.63
CA THR A 141 -11.16 -8.95 -37.67
C THR A 141 -11.90 -10.26 -37.96
N GLU A 142 -11.34 -11.40 -37.54
CA GLU A 142 -11.83 -12.74 -37.81
C GLU A 142 -12.91 -13.13 -36.79
N GLU A 143 -14.11 -13.44 -37.28
CA GLU A 143 -15.29 -13.70 -36.43
C GLU A 143 -15.14 -14.94 -35.52
N GLY A 144 -14.31 -15.90 -35.91
CA GLY A 144 -14.08 -17.14 -35.15
C GLY A 144 -13.31 -16.97 -33.83
N GLU A 145 -12.62 -15.84 -33.64
CA GLU A 145 -11.90 -15.53 -32.39
C GLU A 145 -12.69 -14.60 -31.45
N LYS A 146 -13.83 -14.08 -31.90
CA LYS A 146 -14.69 -13.21 -31.10
C LYS A 146 -15.48 -14.05 -30.10
N LEU A 147 -15.12 -13.96 -28.82
CA LEU A 147 -15.84 -14.61 -27.72
C LEU A 147 -17.30 -14.13 -27.56
N LEU A 148 -17.69 -12.99 -28.16
CA LEU A 148 -19.00 -12.37 -28.03
C LEU A 148 -19.46 -11.71 -29.35
N PRO A 149 -20.77 -11.67 -29.65
CA PRO A 149 -21.33 -11.02 -30.85
C PRO A 149 -21.03 -9.51 -30.92
N ASP A 150 -20.88 -8.98 -32.15
CA ASP A 150 -20.53 -7.57 -32.42
C ASP A 150 -21.52 -6.53 -31.85
N ALA A 151 -22.76 -6.94 -31.55
CA ALA A 151 -23.76 -6.10 -30.88
C ALA A 151 -23.45 -5.91 -29.38
N VAL A 152 -23.07 -6.98 -28.68
CA VAL A 152 -22.65 -6.95 -27.27
C VAL A 152 -21.28 -6.26 -27.13
N CYS A 153 -20.39 -6.49 -28.10
CA CYS A 153 -19.09 -5.80 -28.18
C CYS A 153 -19.19 -4.32 -28.52
N ARG A 154 -20.33 -3.83 -29.05
CA ARG A 154 -20.59 -2.39 -29.24
C ARG A 154 -20.95 -1.69 -27.92
N ASP A 155 -21.70 -2.35 -27.05
CA ASP A 155 -22.04 -1.84 -25.71
C ASP A 155 -20.85 -1.89 -24.74
N ILE A 156 -19.95 -2.85 -24.90
CA ILE A 156 -18.73 -3.01 -24.09
C ILE A 156 -17.58 -2.11 -24.61
N ARG A 157 -17.65 -1.65 -25.87
CA ARG A 157 -16.57 -0.89 -26.55
C ARG A 157 -16.14 0.41 -25.82
N PRO A 158 -17.06 1.22 -25.26
CA PRO A 158 -16.68 2.42 -24.50
C PRO A 158 -15.98 2.10 -23.18
N VAL A 159 -16.37 1.00 -22.53
CA VAL A 159 -15.83 0.55 -21.23
C VAL A 159 -14.39 0.05 -21.35
N MET A 160 -14.03 -0.51 -22.49
CA MET A 160 -12.72 -1.13 -22.72
C MET A 160 -11.75 -0.24 -23.50
N GLU A 161 -12.03 1.06 -23.59
CA GLU A 161 -11.08 1.97 -24.20
C GLU A 161 -9.76 1.91 -23.41
N LYS A 162 -8.67 1.59 -24.10
CA LYS A 162 -7.31 1.55 -23.53
C LYS A 162 -6.97 2.83 -22.76
N ALA A 163 -7.58 3.95 -23.17
CA ALA A 163 -7.50 5.24 -22.49
C ALA A 163 -8.15 5.22 -21.09
N TYR A 164 -9.38 4.71 -20.95
CA TYR A 164 -10.07 4.60 -19.64
C TYR A 164 -9.27 3.73 -18.67
N GLN A 165 -8.86 2.52 -19.09
CA GLN A 165 -8.07 1.62 -18.24
C GLN A 165 -6.73 2.25 -17.86
N GLY A 166 -6.06 2.92 -18.80
CA GLY A 166 -4.82 3.63 -18.55
C GLY A 166 -5.00 4.79 -17.56
N CYS A 167 -6.08 5.56 -17.68
CA CYS A 167 -6.38 6.67 -16.76
C CYS A 167 -6.78 6.16 -15.37
N LEU A 168 -7.62 5.12 -15.30
CA LEU A 168 -8.02 4.48 -14.03
C LEU A 168 -6.79 3.93 -13.29
N GLN A 169 -5.91 3.23 -14.00
CA GLN A 169 -4.65 2.74 -13.44
C GLN A 169 -3.79 3.90 -12.93
N LYS A 170 -3.63 4.97 -13.71
CA LYS A 170 -2.83 6.14 -13.31
C LYS A 170 -3.38 6.76 -12.03
N VAL A 171 -4.68 7.08 -11.97
CA VAL A 171 -5.29 7.71 -10.79
C VAL A 171 -5.23 6.78 -9.57
N ALA A 172 -5.45 5.48 -9.74
CA ALA A 172 -5.32 4.50 -8.66
C ALA A 172 -3.88 4.44 -8.12
N LEU A 173 -2.88 4.44 -8.99
CA LEU A 173 -1.47 4.46 -8.59
C LEU A 173 -1.08 5.79 -7.92
N PHE A 174 -1.62 6.92 -8.35
CA PHE A 174 -1.42 8.20 -7.70
C PHE A 174 -2.02 8.24 -6.29
N ALA A 175 -3.19 7.60 -6.11
CA ALA A 175 -3.83 7.46 -4.80
C ALA A 175 -3.01 6.61 -3.80
N VAL A 176 -2.08 5.76 -4.27
CA VAL A 176 -1.19 4.97 -3.38
C VAL A 176 -0.41 5.88 -2.43
N HIS A 177 0.04 7.05 -2.88
CA HIS A 177 0.81 7.97 -2.03
C HIS A 177 0.00 8.57 -0.87
N LYS A 178 -1.33 8.63 -0.99
CA LYS A 178 -2.24 9.08 0.08
C LYS A 178 -2.70 7.92 0.97
N VAL A 179 -3.00 6.78 0.36
CA VAL A 179 -3.59 5.63 1.08
C VAL A 179 -2.52 4.80 1.80
N CYS A 180 -1.38 4.56 1.16
CA CYS A 180 -0.29 3.76 1.70
C CYS A 180 0.71 4.65 2.45
N ILE A 181 0.35 5.05 3.68
CA ILE A 181 1.24 5.86 4.53
C ILE A 181 2.39 5.02 5.10
N THR A 182 2.08 3.77 5.50
CA THR A 182 3.04 2.87 6.12
C THR A 182 3.56 1.82 5.12
N PRO A 183 4.76 1.27 5.35
CA PRO A 183 5.30 0.18 4.53
C PRO A 183 4.44 -1.08 4.55
N THR A 184 3.75 -1.35 5.67
CA THR A 184 2.80 -2.47 5.77
C THR A 184 1.71 -2.35 4.72
N HIS A 185 1.10 -1.17 4.58
CA HIS A 185 0.06 -0.92 3.58
C HIS A 185 0.60 -1.10 2.17
N LEU A 186 1.81 -0.59 1.89
CA LEU A 186 2.45 -0.77 0.59
C LEU A 186 2.69 -2.25 0.26
N PHE A 187 3.19 -3.05 1.22
CA PHE A 187 3.41 -4.49 1.02
C PHE A 187 2.10 -5.25 0.82
N THR A 188 1.06 -4.93 1.59
CA THR A 188 -0.29 -5.49 1.38
C THR A 188 -0.82 -5.16 -0.01
N PHE A 189 -0.69 -3.90 -0.44
CA PHE A 189 -1.11 -3.44 -1.76
C PHE A 189 -0.40 -4.21 -2.88
N ILE A 190 0.91 -4.43 -2.77
CA ILE A 190 1.68 -5.21 -3.77
C ILE A 190 1.23 -6.67 -3.78
N LYS A 191 0.98 -7.27 -2.60
CA LYS A 191 0.41 -8.62 -2.50
C LYS A 191 -0.91 -8.71 -3.26
N TYR A 192 -1.81 -7.74 -3.07
CA TYR A 192 -3.10 -7.70 -3.75
C TYR A 192 -2.96 -7.45 -5.25
N CYS A 193 -2.07 -6.55 -5.68
CA CYS A 193 -1.75 -6.36 -7.09
C CYS A 193 -1.31 -7.67 -7.75
N LYS A 194 -0.50 -8.50 -7.06
CA LYS A 194 -0.08 -9.81 -7.56
C LYS A 194 -1.26 -10.77 -7.71
N VAL A 195 -2.18 -10.80 -6.74
CA VAL A 195 -3.38 -11.66 -6.81
C VAL A 195 -4.30 -11.21 -7.95
N VAL A 196 -4.61 -9.92 -8.03
CA VAL A 196 -5.44 -9.34 -9.11
C VAL A 196 -4.81 -9.62 -10.47
N SER A 197 -3.49 -9.51 -10.62
CA SER A 197 -2.81 -9.77 -11.88
C SER A 197 -2.85 -11.25 -12.29
N LYS A 198 -2.89 -12.18 -11.34
CA LYS A 198 -3.04 -13.62 -11.63
C LYS A 198 -4.45 -13.96 -12.08
N GLU A 199 -5.46 -13.40 -11.41
CA GLU A 199 -6.87 -13.73 -11.63
C GLU A 199 -7.51 -12.96 -12.79
N SER A 200 -7.13 -11.68 -12.98
CA SER A 200 -7.71 -10.80 -14.01
C SER A 200 -6.75 -10.48 -15.17
N GLY A 201 -5.50 -10.94 -15.09
CA GLY A 201 -4.48 -10.61 -16.08
C GLY A 201 -4.74 -11.26 -17.43
N LEU A 202 -4.47 -10.52 -18.50
CA LEU A 202 -4.53 -11.03 -19.88
C LEU A 202 -3.50 -12.15 -20.12
N LYS A 203 -2.40 -12.13 -19.36
CA LYS A 203 -1.34 -13.14 -19.38
C LYS A 203 -1.53 -14.09 -18.20
N LYS A 204 -1.63 -15.38 -18.51
CA LYS A 204 -1.64 -16.47 -17.51
C LYS A 204 -0.44 -16.31 -16.57
N ASP A 205 -0.70 -16.28 -15.27
CA ASP A 205 0.31 -16.16 -14.20
C ASP A 205 1.20 -14.92 -14.24
N SER A 206 0.65 -13.76 -14.63
CA SER A 206 1.43 -12.52 -14.59
C SER A 206 1.84 -12.12 -13.16
N ASN A 207 3.11 -11.75 -12.99
CA ASN A 207 3.69 -11.39 -11.68
C ASN A 207 3.23 -10.03 -11.13
N GLY A 208 2.46 -9.24 -11.89
CA GLY A 208 1.95 -7.95 -11.44
C GLY A 208 2.92 -6.76 -11.55
N TRP A 209 4.13 -6.92 -12.09
CA TRP A 209 5.15 -5.86 -12.12
C TRP A 209 5.21 -5.10 -13.46
N GLY A 210 4.32 -4.13 -13.62
CA GLY A 210 4.28 -3.22 -14.78
C GLY A 210 5.16 -1.98 -14.62
N ARG A 211 5.42 -1.24 -15.71
CA ARG A 211 6.20 0.03 -15.69
C ARG A 211 5.60 1.07 -14.74
N ALA A 212 4.27 1.19 -14.73
CA ALA A 212 3.54 2.13 -13.90
C ALA A 212 3.66 1.78 -12.40
N LEU A 213 3.53 0.51 -12.04
CA LEU A 213 3.69 0.06 -10.65
C LEU A 213 5.12 0.30 -10.16
N ARG A 214 6.14 -0.04 -10.97
CA ARG A 214 7.55 0.24 -10.64
C ARG A 214 7.79 1.73 -10.41
N ALA A 215 7.30 2.59 -11.30
CA ALA A 215 7.41 4.04 -11.17
C ALA A 215 6.76 4.56 -9.89
N THR A 216 5.61 4.01 -9.51
CA THR A 216 4.86 4.40 -8.30
C THR A 216 5.60 4.00 -7.04
N VAL A 217 6.11 2.76 -6.98
CA VAL A 217 6.91 2.28 -5.84
C VAL A 217 8.19 3.10 -5.69
N ILE A 218 8.90 3.36 -6.80
CA ILE A 218 10.08 4.24 -6.81
C ILE A 218 9.74 5.61 -6.24
N LYS A 219 8.70 6.27 -6.77
CA LYS A 219 8.29 7.60 -6.33
C LYS A 219 7.83 7.61 -4.87
N TRP A 220 7.26 6.51 -4.37
CA TRP A 220 6.84 6.39 -2.96
C TRP A 220 8.02 6.50 -2.01
N TYR A 221 9.12 5.79 -2.30
CA TYR A 221 10.34 5.86 -1.48
C TYR A 221 11.00 7.23 -1.53
N TYR A 222 11.07 7.84 -2.72
CA TYR A 222 11.69 9.16 -2.87
C TYR A 222 10.82 10.33 -2.36
N ASN A 223 9.52 10.11 -2.12
CA ASN A 223 8.65 11.14 -1.53
C ASN A 223 8.90 11.34 -0.02
N HIS A 224 9.61 10.42 0.62
CA HIS A 224 9.98 10.54 2.03
C HIS A 224 11.33 11.25 2.18
N THR A 225 11.45 12.10 3.19
CA THR A 225 12.74 12.67 3.60
C THR A 225 13.71 11.57 4.00
N PRO A 226 15.04 11.76 3.87
CA PRO A 226 16.03 10.73 4.20
C PRO A 226 15.86 10.20 5.64
N ASN A 227 15.61 11.09 6.60
CA ASN A 227 15.40 10.74 8.01
C ASN A 227 14.15 9.86 8.18
N ARG A 228 13.05 10.22 7.52
CA ARG A 228 11.82 9.42 7.56
C ARG A 228 12.01 8.06 6.89
N LEU A 229 12.76 8.02 5.79
CA LEU A 229 13.06 6.80 5.07
C LEU A 229 13.92 5.84 5.92
N ALA A 230 14.91 6.36 6.66
CA ALA A 230 15.72 5.58 7.59
C ALA A 230 14.87 4.91 8.68
N VAL A 231 13.92 5.65 9.27
CA VAL A 231 12.96 5.09 10.24
C VAL A 231 12.07 4.03 9.60
N ILE A 232 11.57 4.27 8.39
CA ILE A 232 10.72 3.33 7.64
C ILE A 232 11.44 1.98 7.46
N VAL A 233 12.68 2.04 6.97
CA VAL A 233 13.48 0.86 6.63
C VAL A 233 13.87 0.04 7.86
N THR A 234 14.21 0.71 8.96
CA THR A 234 14.64 0.08 10.22
C THR A 234 13.45 -0.47 11.03
N LYS A 235 12.34 0.28 11.14
CA LYS A 235 11.13 -0.12 11.88
C LYS A 235 10.35 -1.23 11.18
N TYR A 236 10.25 -1.17 9.85
CA TYR A 236 9.41 -2.07 9.04
C TYR A 236 10.21 -2.99 8.10
N ARG A 237 11.37 -3.51 8.55
CA ARG A 237 12.30 -4.35 7.76
C ARG A 237 11.62 -5.37 6.82
N HIS A 238 10.65 -6.11 7.36
CA HIS A 238 9.83 -7.06 6.60
C HIS A 238 8.42 -7.16 7.19
N ARG A 239 7.40 -7.18 6.34
CA ARG A 239 6.00 -7.46 6.72
C ARG A 239 5.30 -8.16 5.56
N ILE A 240 4.34 -9.03 5.85
CA ILE A 240 3.47 -9.67 4.83
C ILE A 240 4.31 -10.37 3.75
N CYS A 241 5.39 -11.04 4.17
CA CYS A 241 6.34 -11.76 3.30
C CYS A 241 7.08 -10.90 2.25
N TYR A 242 7.09 -9.58 2.41
CA TYR A 242 7.91 -8.67 1.62
C TYR A 242 8.93 -7.95 2.51
N SER A 243 10.11 -7.73 1.96
CA SER A 243 11.13 -6.84 2.52
C SER A 243 11.35 -5.63 1.62
N HIS A 244 11.91 -4.55 2.19
CA HIS A 244 12.34 -3.40 1.40
C HIS A 244 13.35 -3.79 0.31
N ARG A 245 14.24 -4.76 0.60
CA ARG A 245 15.19 -5.31 -0.38
C ARG A 245 14.48 -5.94 -1.58
N ASP A 246 13.42 -6.72 -1.34
CA ASP A 246 12.65 -7.32 -2.43
C ASP A 246 12.00 -6.25 -3.31
N LEU A 247 11.43 -5.20 -2.71
CA LEU A 247 10.83 -4.10 -3.46
C LEU A 247 11.87 -3.33 -4.26
N PHE A 248 13.07 -3.09 -3.71
CA PHE A 248 14.15 -2.41 -4.44
C PHE A 248 14.59 -3.22 -5.66
N CYS A 249 14.73 -4.54 -5.51
CA CYS A 249 15.04 -5.44 -6.61
C CYS A 249 13.93 -5.45 -7.68
N LEU A 250 12.67 -5.58 -7.27
CA LEU A 250 11.52 -5.69 -8.19
C LEU A 250 11.17 -4.37 -8.89
N SER A 251 11.38 -3.24 -8.19
CA SER A 251 11.13 -1.92 -8.75
C SER A 251 12.27 -1.40 -9.63
N HIS A 252 13.48 -1.95 -9.48
CA HIS A 252 14.72 -1.40 -10.02
C HIS A 252 14.90 0.05 -9.55
N ILE A 253 15.05 0.22 -8.24
CA ILE A 253 15.12 1.55 -7.65
C ILE A 253 16.38 2.29 -8.12
N HIS A 254 16.15 3.32 -8.94
CA HIS A 254 17.17 4.25 -9.40
C HIS A 254 16.56 5.63 -9.47
N PRO A 255 17.35 6.69 -9.21
CA PRO A 255 16.92 8.04 -9.48
C PRO A 255 16.60 8.15 -10.97
N LYS A 256 15.43 8.68 -11.30
CA LYS A 256 15.07 8.92 -12.71
C LYS A 256 15.51 10.31 -13.10
N GLN A 257 16.04 10.43 -14.32
CA GLN A 257 16.28 11.73 -14.96
C GLN A 257 15.01 12.59 -15.08
N SER A 258 13.83 11.98 -14.92
CA SER A 258 12.54 12.69 -14.89
C SER A 258 12.28 13.45 -13.59
N PHE A 259 13.13 13.35 -12.57
CA PHE A 259 12.96 14.12 -11.34
C PHE A 259 13.29 15.59 -11.59
N PRO A 260 12.44 16.54 -11.14
CA PRO A 260 12.75 17.96 -11.20
C PRO A 260 14.07 18.29 -10.49
N PRO A 261 14.82 19.33 -10.90
CA PRO A 261 16.03 19.76 -10.22
C PRO A 261 15.80 20.17 -8.76
N GLU A 262 14.61 20.68 -8.45
CA GLU A 262 14.18 21.14 -7.12
C GLU A 262 13.76 19.98 -6.19
N TYR A 263 13.83 18.74 -6.67
CA TYR A 263 13.36 17.60 -5.88
C TYR A 263 14.31 17.28 -4.72
N ASN A 264 13.76 17.00 -3.53
CA ASN A 264 14.50 16.70 -2.28
C ASN A 264 15.65 15.70 -2.43
N TYR A 265 15.55 14.79 -3.40
CA TYR A 265 16.60 13.83 -3.72
C TYR A 265 17.95 14.48 -4.02
N TRP A 266 17.98 15.55 -4.83
CA TRP A 266 19.22 16.18 -5.27
C TRP A 266 19.97 16.86 -4.13
N HIS A 267 19.25 17.32 -3.10
CA HIS A 267 19.83 17.91 -1.90
C HIS A 267 20.45 16.88 -0.96
N HIS A 268 19.95 15.63 -0.95
CA HIS A 268 20.32 14.58 0.00
C HIS A 268 20.81 13.29 -0.68
N GLN A 269 21.48 13.40 -1.83
CA GLN A 269 21.85 12.23 -2.64
C GLN A 269 22.66 11.18 -1.85
N ASN A 270 23.67 11.62 -1.09
CA ASN A 270 24.52 10.72 -0.29
C ASN A 270 23.70 9.95 0.77
N ASP A 271 22.74 10.60 1.41
CA ASP A 271 21.90 9.98 2.44
C ASP A 271 21.02 8.87 1.84
N TYR A 272 20.36 9.14 0.71
CA TYR A 272 19.55 8.13 0.01
C TYR A 272 20.40 6.94 -0.45
N GLU A 273 21.57 7.22 -1.05
CA GLU A 273 22.49 6.16 -1.50
C GLU A 273 22.96 5.28 -0.33
N ASN A 274 23.32 5.88 0.80
CA ASN A 274 23.73 5.14 1.99
C ASN A 274 22.59 4.30 2.59
N ILE A 275 21.37 4.84 2.66
CA ILE A 275 20.19 4.09 3.10
C ILE A 275 19.95 2.90 2.17
N PHE A 276 19.92 3.10 0.85
CA PHE A 276 19.72 2.01 -0.11
C PHE A 276 20.83 0.96 -0.05
N LYS A 277 22.08 1.41 0.15
CA LYS A 277 23.22 0.54 0.37
C LYS A 277 23.05 -0.30 1.63
N HIS A 278 22.57 0.26 2.74
CA HIS A 278 22.28 -0.47 3.97
C HIS A 278 21.21 -1.56 3.73
N VAL A 279 20.12 -1.23 3.03
CA VAL A 279 19.06 -2.22 2.72
C VAL A 279 19.55 -3.36 1.83
N THR A 280 20.34 -3.03 0.81
CA THR A 280 20.83 -4.00 -0.18
C THR A 280 21.95 -4.88 0.37
N ARG A 281 22.87 -4.30 1.16
CA ARG A 281 23.96 -5.02 1.84
C ARG A 281 23.48 -5.93 2.96
N GLY A 282 22.23 -5.79 3.40
CA GLY A 282 21.65 -6.38 4.60
C GLY A 282 22.37 -7.63 5.07
N ARG A 283 22.92 -7.57 6.30
CA ARG A 283 23.85 -8.53 6.96
C ARG A 283 24.14 -9.75 6.09
N LYS A 284 25.35 -9.82 5.52
CA LYS A 284 25.98 -11.12 5.20
C LYS A 284 25.68 -12.04 6.40
N ASP A 285 25.05 -13.18 6.15
CA ASP A 285 24.64 -14.17 7.15
C ASP A 285 23.32 -13.95 7.92
N ARG A 286 22.25 -14.46 7.31
CA ARG A 286 21.40 -15.44 8.02
C ARG A 286 21.08 -16.58 7.05
N LYS A 287 21.86 -17.66 7.16
CA LYS A 287 21.75 -18.98 6.55
C LYS A 287 20.39 -19.25 5.87
N ARG A 288 20.46 -19.70 4.61
CA ARG A 288 19.48 -20.54 3.89
C ARG A 288 18.21 -20.84 4.70
N ARG A 289 17.09 -20.19 4.37
CA ARG A 289 15.76 -20.78 4.59
C ARG A 289 15.37 -21.54 3.33
N GLN A 290 16.07 -22.64 3.09
CA GLN A 290 15.56 -23.76 2.34
C GLN A 290 15.76 -24.96 3.24
N GLU A 291 14.65 -25.65 3.50
CA GLU A 291 14.55 -26.98 4.10
C GLU A 291 14.82 -27.07 5.61
N LEU A 292 13.74 -27.05 6.39
CA LEU A 292 13.27 -28.22 7.12
C LEU A 292 11.86 -27.90 7.63
N SER A 293 10.90 -28.67 7.16
CA SER A 293 9.65 -28.91 7.89
C SER A 293 9.98 -29.93 8.98
N PRO A 294 9.93 -29.59 10.28
CA PRO A 294 9.58 -30.57 11.28
C PRO A 294 8.07 -30.56 11.38
N LYS A 295 7.49 -31.74 11.14
CA LYS A 295 6.10 -32.09 11.42
C LYS A 295 5.63 -31.47 12.73
N GLY A 296 4.42 -30.95 12.71
CA GLY A 296 3.80 -30.31 13.86
C GLY A 296 3.81 -31.17 15.11
N GLN A 297 4.20 -30.56 16.22
CA GLN A 297 3.61 -30.82 17.52
C GLN A 297 3.32 -29.48 18.18
N SER A 298 2.08 -29.03 18.04
CA SER A 298 1.52 -28.00 18.90
C SER A 298 1.40 -28.57 20.31
N LYS A 299 2.38 -28.30 21.17
CA LYS A 299 2.20 -28.30 22.62
C LYS A 299 2.40 -26.87 23.12
N ARG A 300 1.34 -26.05 23.02
CA ARG A 300 1.17 -24.97 24.00
C ARG A 300 0.80 -25.68 25.30
N GLY A 301 1.80 -25.95 26.13
CA GLY A 301 1.55 -26.32 27.52
C GLY A 301 0.76 -25.20 28.16
N ARG A 302 -0.41 -25.54 28.71
CA ARG A 302 -1.17 -24.66 29.59
C ARG A 302 -0.28 -24.44 30.83
N LEU A 303 0.15 -23.20 31.05
CA LEU A 303 0.88 -22.84 32.28
C LEU A 303 -0.03 -23.12 33.48
N ASP A 304 0.54 -23.65 34.56
CA ASP A 304 -0.20 -23.86 35.80
C ASP A 304 -0.74 -22.52 36.31
N PRO A 305 -2.01 -22.47 36.78
CA PRO A 305 -2.68 -21.22 37.13
C PRO A 305 -1.93 -20.41 38.19
N GLU A 306 -1.22 -21.07 39.11
CA GLU A 306 -0.42 -20.41 40.15
C GLU A 306 0.80 -19.67 39.59
N GLU A 307 1.48 -20.22 38.58
CA GLU A 307 2.62 -19.55 37.94
C GLU A 307 2.16 -18.33 37.13
N ALA A 308 0.99 -18.40 36.49
CA ALA A 308 0.40 -17.28 35.78
C ALA A 308 -0.05 -16.15 36.73
N GLU A 309 -0.58 -16.51 37.90
CA GLU A 309 -0.95 -15.57 38.97
C GLU A 309 0.30 -14.87 39.54
N GLN A 310 1.39 -15.63 39.74
CA GLN A 310 2.65 -15.11 40.25
C GLN A 310 3.30 -14.12 39.27
N VAL A 311 3.30 -14.43 37.96
CA VAL A 311 3.80 -13.52 36.94
C VAL A 311 2.95 -12.24 36.86
N ARG A 312 1.63 -12.34 37.04
CA ARG A 312 0.75 -11.17 37.10
C ARG A 312 1.05 -10.28 38.30
N LYS A 313 1.19 -10.87 39.50
CA LYS A 313 1.54 -10.12 40.71
C LYS A 313 2.90 -9.42 40.60
N ASN A 314 3.90 -10.12 40.07
CA ASN A 314 5.23 -9.53 39.84
C ASN A 314 5.16 -8.36 38.83
N LEU A 315 4.29 -8.46 37.81
CA LEU A 315 4.11 -7.40 36.82
C LEU A 315 3.36 -6.19 37.40
N GLU A 316 2.35 -6.41 38.24
CA GLU A 316 1.63 -5.36 38.96
C GLU A 316 2.54 -4.64 39.97
N GLU A 317 3.38 -5.36 40.70
CA GLU A 317 4.34 -4.78 41.65
C GLU A 317 5.40 -3.92 40.94
N LEU A 318 5.88 -4.35 39.76
CA LEU A 318 6.78 -3.56 38.92
C LEU A 318 6.11 -2.31 38.33
N ASN A 319 4.83 -2.39 38.01
CA ASN A 319 4.07 -1.23 37.52
C ASN A 319 3.77 -0.23 38.65
N LEU A 320 3.55 -0.70 39.88
CA LEU A 320 3.39 0.15 41.06
C LEU A 320 4.68 0.89 41.42
N LYS A 321 5.84 0.21 41.32
CA LYS A 321 7.17 0.83 41.50
C LYS A 321 7.45 1.91 40.47
N ARG A 322 7.12 1.67 39.18
CA ARG A 322 7.23 2.70 38.13
C ARG A 322 6.28 3.87 38.31
N ALA A 323 5.12 3.69 38.95
CA ALA A 323 4.18 4.77 39.23
C ALA A 323 4.65 5.66 40.39
N GLY A 324 5.43 5.11 41.34
CA GLY A 324 6.05 5.87 42.43
C GLY A 324 7.32 6.62 42.04
N GLU A 325 8.00 6.23 40.96
CA GLU A 325 9.22 6.88 40.44
C GLU A 325 8.95 8.00 39.42
N ILE A 326 7.68 8.37 39.19
CA ILE A 326 7.32 9.57 38.40
C ILE A 326 7.37 10.80 39.31
N GLU A 327 8.52 11.07 39.91
CA GLU A 327 8.95 12.45 40.13
C GLU A 327 10.02 12.72 39.08
N ALA A 328 9.68 13.59 38.12
CA ALA A 328 10.57 13.96 37.04
C ALA A 328 11.88 14.52 37.62
N PRO A 329 13.06 14.03 37.19
CA PRO A 329 14.28 14.76 37.47
C PRO A 329 14.25 16.05 36.65
N GLU A 330 13.96 17.16 37.33
CA GLU A 330 14.22 18.50 36.82
C GLU A 330 15.73 18.63 36.54
N GLY A 331 16.08 19.05 35.32
CA GLY A 331 17.42 19.52 35.00
C GLY A 331 18.32 18.55 34.23
N VAL A 332 17.98 18.25 32.97
CA VAL A 332 19.00 18.11 31.92
C VAL A 332 18.47 18.79 30.66
N GLU A 333 18.67 20.10 30.56
CA GLU A 333 18.61 20.81 29.28
C GLU A 333 19.79 20.36 28.41
N GLY A 334 19.63 19.19 27.80
CA GLY A 334 20.54 18.69 26.77
C GLY A 334 20.22 19.39 25.45
N THR A 335 21.07 20.32 25.05
CA THR A 335 21.10 21.02 23.76
C THR A 335 20.69 20.12 22.60
N ALA A 336 19.45 20.28 22.13
CA ALA A 336 18.91 19.57 20.98
C ALA A 336 19.49 20.16 19.68
N ASN A 337 20.56 19.57 19.17
CA ASN A 337 20.94 19.75 17.76
C ASN A 337 19.99 18.88 16.91
N PRO A 338 19.04 19.47 16.14
CA PRO A 338 17.89 18.73 15.63
C PRO A 338 18.06 18.18 14.21
N VAL A 339 19.27 18.26 13.64
CA VAL A 339 19.53 17.80 12.27
C VAL A 339 20.57 16.70 12.32
N ILE A 340 20.09 15.50 12.63
CA ILE A 340 20.87 14.28 12.61
C ILE A 340 20.54 13.59 11.28
N GLY A 341 21.57 13.28 10.49
CA GLY A 341 21.45 12.73 9.14
C GLY A 341 20.83 11.33 9.15
N GLY A 342 20.17 10.95 8.06
CA GLY A 342 19.54 9.62 7.94
C GLY A 342 20.52 8.46 8.11
N THR A 343 21.81 8.68 7.81
CA THR A 343 22.91 7.75 8.04
C THR A 343 23.21 7.55 9.52
N GLU A 344 23.28 8.63 10.27
CA GLU A 344 23.58 8.63 11.71
C GLU A 344 22.48 7.89 12.48
N TYR A 345 21.21 8.04 12.05
CA TYR A 345 20.11 7.25 12.60
C TYR A 345 20.29 5.74 12.38
N ILE A 346 20.74 5.33 11.18
CA ILE A 346 20.95 3.90 10.88
C ILE A 346 22.11 3.35 11.71
N ASP A 347 23.20 4.09 11.83
CA ASP A 347 24.36 3.69 12.62
C ASP A 347 24.00 3.59 14.12
N ALA A 348 23.21 4.55 14.63
CA ALA A 348 22.66 4.50 15.98
C ALA A 348 21.73 3.29 16.20
N PHE A 349 20.92 2.95 15.20
CA PHE A 349 20.04 1.78 15.24
C PHE A 349 20.85 0.46 15.24
N ASP A 350 21.87 0.36 14.41
CA ASP A 350 22.75 -0.81 14.37
C ASP A 350 23.52 -0.94 15.71
N ARG A 351 24.00 0.17 16.27
CA ARG A 351 24.63 0.21 17.59
C ARG A 351 23.68 -0.27 18.68
N LEU A 352 22.43 0.25 18.71
CA LEU A 352 21.39 -0.18 19.66
C LEU A 352 21.12 -1.69 19.57
N GLN A 353 21.18 -2.27 18.36
CA GLN A 353 20.95 -3.70 18.16
C GLN A 353 22.08 -4.58 18.72
N ASP A 354 23.30 -4.06 18.81
CA ASP A 354 24.47 -4.79 19.29
C ASP A 354 24.73 -4.59 20.80
N LEU A 355 24.04 -3.64 21.46
CA LEU A 355 24.11 -3.45 22.91
C LEU A 355 23.49 -4.62 23.70
N THR A 356 24.09 -4.92 24.84
CA THR A 356 23.63 -5.95 25.79
C THR A 356 23.09 -5.31 27.07
N SER A 357 22.56 -6.11 28.00
CA SER A 357 21.98 -5.62 29.27
C SER A 357 22.96 -4.90 30.20
N ALA A 358 24.26 -4.87 29.89
CA ALA A 358 25.26 -4.12 30.64
C ALA A 358 25.29 -2.61 30.31
N ASN A 359 24.80 -2.21 29.13
CA ASN A 359 24.90 -0.83 28.63
C ASN A 359 23.51 -0.18 28.52
N VAL A 360 22.73 -0.22 29.59
CA VAL A 360 21.35 0.31 29.60
C VAL A 360 21.34 1.82 29.41
N ASP A 361 22.26 2.55 30.04
CA ASP A 361 22.32 4.02 29.97
C ASP A 361 22.60 4.52 28.55
N GLU A 362 23.48 3.83 27.83
CA GLU A 362 23.79 4.10 26.42
C GLU A 362 22.57 3.87 25.53
N ALA A 363 21.81 2.79 25.78
CA ALA A 363 20.58 2.51 25.06
C ALA A 363 19.51 3.58 25.33
N VAL A 364 19.36 4.03 26.58
CA VAL A 364 18.43 5.11 26.96
C VAL A 364 18.80 6.42 26.26
N MET A 365 20.08 6.77 26.24
CA MET A 365 20.56 7.97 25.53
C MET A 365 20.26 7.94 24.04
N LEU A 366 20.50 6.81 23.37
CA LEU A 366 20.16 6.65 21.95
C LEU A 366 18.64 6.75 21.72
N ILE A 367 17.82 6.16 22.60
CA ILE A 367 16.36 6.24 22.50
C ILE A 367 15.88 7.68 22.70
N LEU A 368 16.43 8.44 23.64
CA LEU A 368 16.04 9.84 23.87
C LEU A 368 16.45 10.74 22.70
N GLN A 369 17.64 10.52 22.14
CA GLN A 369 18.17 11.30 21.03
C GLN A 369 17.40 11.06 19.71
N TYR A 370 17.11 9.79 19.39
CA TYR A 370 16.52 9.41 18.10
C TYR A 370 15.02 9.08 18.15
N GLY A 371 14.45 8.96 19.36
CA GLY A 371 13.06 8.53 19.57
C GLY A 371 12.01 9.50 19.02
N LYS A 372 12.31 10.80 18.93
CA LYS A 372 11.40 11.80 18.34
C LYS A 372 11.06 11.51 16.87
N TYR A 373 11.97 10.88 16.12
CA TYR A 373 11.74 10.52 14.71
C TYR A 373 10.75 9.35 14.52
N LEU A 374 10.37 8.63 15.59
CA LEU A 374 9.39 7.54 15.55
C LEU A 374 7.94 8.02 15.50
N PHE A 375 7.67 9.27 15.91
CA PHE A 375 6.32 9.80 16.15
C PHE A 375 5.82 10.81 15.11
N TYR A 376 6.70 11.35 14.26
CA TYR A 376 6.32 12.19 13.12
C TYR A 376 6.00 11.38 11.87
#